data_AF-A0A1J4RVE7-F1
#
_entry.id   AF-A0A1J4RVE7-F1
#
_cell.length_a   1.000
_cell.length_b   1.000
_cell.length_c   1.000
_cell.angle_alpha   90.00
_cell.angle_beta   90.00
_cell.angle_gamma   90.00
#
_symmetry.space_group_name_H-M   'P 1'
#
loop_
_entity.id
_entity.type
_entity.pdbx_description
1 polymer ?
#
loop_
_entity_poly.entity_id
_entity_poly.type
_entity_poly.pdbx_seq_one_letter_code
_entity_poly.pdbx_strand_id
1 'polypeptide(L)'
;MKSAWLVFIGVFFSIGFLVITPRVIFATKILINEVMPNPEGEDKDLEWLELFNPDNNPFDVNNFILKDSDNHQITIDVTRVDSSTIIPSTGWLIIKRSGHSTFSLNNDLDTISLFAPEASESTDVFSYTGSSEGLSRGRLPNGSSISENNLDPTPGFSNQPVTSPSPGANPSPSPSASSGSNQTAASSSPTPVPIQSLSPSPTPQPSKIYRVKEITLLNLSPEPVLGTTSGQTDPDFSANRQVAIILIATGAGLLLAVTFIIVRSWRKK
;
A
#
# COMPACT_ATOMS: atom_id res chain seq x y z
N MET A 1 -72.41 -6.87 27.33
CA MET A 1 -71.24 -7.72 27.01
C MET A 1 -70.45 -7.17 25.80
N LYS A 2 -69.80 -6.00 25.90
CA LYS A 2 -68.93 -5.46 24.82
C LYS A 2 -67.83 -4.53 25.41
N SER A 3 -66.91 -5.10 26.19
CA SER A 3 -65.90 -4.34 26.94
C SER A 3 -64.67 -5.18 27.28
N ALA A 4 -64.05 -5.79 26.26
CA ALA A 4 -62.92 -6.73 26.42
C ALA A 4 -61.94 -6.71 25.22
N TRP A 5 -61.87 -5.62 24.45
CA TRP A 5 -61.11 -5.59 23.18
C TRP A 5 -60.40 -4.25 22.89
N LEU A 6 -59.90 -3.58 23.94
CA LEU A 6 -59.16 -2.31 23.85
C LEU A 6 -57.90 -2.28 24.75
N VAL A 7 -57.14 -3.38 24.78
CA VAL A 7 -55.85 -3.46 25.51
C VAL A 7 -54.68 -3.87 24.61
N PHE A 8 -54.91 -4.67 23.56
CA PHE A 8 -53.84 -5.27 22.75
C PHE A 8 -53.24 -4.39 21.63
N ILE A 9 -53.75 -3.18 21.41
CA ILE A 9 -53.23 -2.26 20.37
C ILE A 9 -52.08 -1.36 20.91
N GLY A 10 -51.89 -1.30 22.23
CA GLY A 10 -50.94 -0.38 22.88
C GLY A 10 -49.46 -0.80 22.93
N VAL A 11 -49.06 -1.92 22.32
CA VAL A 11 -47.69 -2.48 22.47
C VAL A 11 -46.92 -2.60 21.14
N PHE A 12 -47.61 -2.73 20.01
CA PHE A 12 -46.97 -2.96 18.70
C PHE A 12 -46.40 -1.70 18.01
N PHE A 13 -46.43 -0.54 18.65
CA PHE A 13 -45.93 0.74 18.08
C PHE A 13 -44.58 1.21 18.64
N SER A 14 -43.90 0.39 19.46
CA SER A 14 -42.61 0.73 20.09
C SER A 14 -41.46 -0.23 19.75
N ILE A 15 -41.63 -1.12 18.76
CA ILE A 15 -40.60 -2.02 18.25
C ILE A 15 -40.63 -1.92 16.72
N GLY A 16 -39.52 -1.56 16.08
CA GLY A 16 -39.39 -1.65 14.62
C GLY A 16 -39.08 -0.38 13.83
N PHE A 17 -38.75 0.76 14.46
CA PHE A 17 -37.95 1.79 13.75
C PHE A 17 -36.46 1.57 14.02
N LEU A 18 -35.96 0.43 13.54
CA LEU A 18 -34.52 0.18 13.45
C LEU A 18 -33.95 1.22 12.48
N VAL A 19 -33.25 2.23 13.01
CA VAL A 19 -32.52 3.19 12.19
C VAL A 19 -31.32 2.46 11.59
N ILE A 20 -31.54 1.80 10.45
CA ILE A 20 -30.47 1.29 9.59
C ILE A 20 -29.81 2.53 8.99
N THR A 21 -28.92 3.16 9.75
CA THR A 21 -27.95 4.06 9.15
C THR A 21 -27.15 3.23 8.13
N PRO A 22 -27.07 3.65 6.87
CA PRO A 22 -26.11 3.03 5.96
C PRO A 22 -24.73 3.32 6.56
N ARG A 23 -24.11 2.30 7.14
CA ARG A 23 -22.73 2.40 7.63
C ARG A 23 -21.88 2.55 6.40
N VAL A 24 -21.53 3.78 6.06
CA VAL A 24 -20.58 4.10 4.97
C VAL A 24 -19.22 3.63 5.45
N ILE A 25 -18.97 2.34 5.28
CA ILE A 25 -17.67 1.73 5.46
C ILE A 25 -16.85 2.20 4.25
N PHE A 26 -16.10 3.27 4.45
CA PHE A 26 -14.90 3.51 3.66
C PHE A 26 -13.99 2.31 3.93
N ALA A 27 -14.01 1.34 3.03
CA ALA A 27 -13.18 0.16 3.12
C ALA A 27 -11.76 0.57 2.73
N THR A 28 -10.86 0.68 3.72
CA THR A 28 -9.43 0.87 3.47
C THR A 28 -8.96 -0.24 2.54
N LYS A 29 -8.70 0.11 1.28
CA LYS A 29 -8.25 -0.85 0.28
C LYS A 29 -6.74 -0.77 0.21
N ILE A 30 -6.08 -1.68 0.92
CA ILE A 30 -4.65 -1.96 0.70
C ILE A 30 -4.50 -2.63 -0.67
N LEU A 31 -3.44 -2.25 -1.38
CA LEU A 31 -3.24 -2.55 -2.79
C LEU A 31 -1.87 -3.20 -3.00
N ILE A 32 -1.81 -4.32 -3.72
CA ILE A 32 -0.53 -4.86 -4.20
C ILE A 32 0.02 -3.87 -5.24
N ASN A 33 1.12 -3.19 -4.96
CA ASN A 33 1.58 -2.06 -5.76
C ASN A 33 2.63 -2.46 -6.80
N GLU A 34 3.60 -3.26 -6.35
CA GLU A 34 4.77 -3.69 -7.09
C GLU A 34 5.11 -5.12 -6.66
N VAL A 35 5.65 -5.93 -7.57
CA VAL A 35 6.11 -7.31 -7.31
C VAL A 35 7.44 -7.53 -8.02
N MET A 36 8.33 -8.32 -7.42
CA MET A 36 9.62 -8.72 -7.97
C MET A 36 9.66 -10.25 -8.16
N PRO A 37 9.33 -10.77 -9.35
CA PRO A 37 9.38 -12.21 -9.64
C PRO A 37 10.81 -12.70 -9.87
N ASN A 38 11.59 -11.93 -10.62
CA ASN A 38 12.86 -12.32 -11.22
C ASN A 38 13.96 -11.32 -10.80
N PRO A 39 14.42 -11.36 -9.54
CA PRO A 39 15.49 -10.50 -9.05
C PRO A 39 16.85 -10.92 -9.61
N GLU A 40 17.81 -10.00 -9.70
CA GLU A 40 19.20 -10.37 -10.03
C GLU A 40 19.77 -11.30 -8.94
N GLY A 41 20.08 -12.56 -9.29
CA GLY A 41 20.71 -13.54 -8.39
C GLY A 41 19.92 -14.85 -8.24
N GLU A 42 19.74 -15.33 -7.01
CA GLU A 42 18.85 -16.46 -6.73
C GLU A 42 17.48 -15.92 -6.25
N ASP A 43 16.44 -16.13 -7.07
CA ASP A 43 15.02 -15.79 -6.80
C ASP A 43 14.62 -16.06 -5.34
N LYS A 44 15.07 -17.21 -4.83
CA LYS A 44 14.53 -17.86 -3.65
C LYS A 44 14.35 -16.96 -2.42
N ASP A 45 15.36 -16.16 -2.13
CA ASP A 45 15.43 -15.28 -0.96
C ASP A 45 15.28 -13.79 -1.33
N LEU A 46 15.19 -13.47 -2.62
CA LEU A 46 15.18 -12.12 -3.18
C LEU A 46 13.83 -11.71 -3.80
N GLU A 47 12.91 -12.65 -4.06
CA GLU A 47 11.50 -12.38 -4.39
C GLU A 47 10.81 -11.53 -3.30
N TRP A 48 10.08 -10.49 -3.72
CA TRP A 48 9.29 -9.64 -2.81
C TRP A 48 8.02 -9.08 -3.47
N LEU A 49 7.08 -8.68 -2.61
CA LEU A 49 5.84 -7.99 -2.94
C LEU A 49 5.84 -6.63 -2.22
N GLU A 50 5.17 -5.62 -2.77
CA GLU A 50 4.91 -4.35 -2.09
C GLU A 50 3.42 -4.13 -1.92
N LEU A 51 3.02 -3.68 -0.73
CA LEU A 51 1.68 -3.18 -0.45
C LEU A 51 1.68 -1.65 -0.33
N PHE A 52 0.79 -0.99 -1.05
CA PHE A 52 0.51 0.44 -0.97
C PHE A 52 -0.79 0.69 -0.20
N ASN A 53 -0.77 1.70 0.65
CA ASN A 53 -1.92 2.22 1.37
C ASN A 53 -2.34 3.58 0.78
N PRO A 54 -3.47 3.67 0.05
CA PRO A 54 -3.94 4.93 -0.53
C PRO A 54 -4.60 5.88 0.50
N ASP A 55 -4.90 5.42 1.71
CA ASP A 55 -5.61 6.22 2.72
C ASP A 55 -4.67 7.19 3.46
N ASN A 56 -5.26 8.31 3.92
CA ASN A 56 -4.58 9.34 4.72
C ASN A 56 -4.36 8.93 6.20
N ASN A 57 -4.38 7.64 6.52
CA ASN A 57 -4.17 7.08 7.85
C ASN A 57 -3.27 5.83 7.75
N PRO A 58 -2.39 5.56 8.72
CA PRO A 58 -1.63 4.31 8.75
C PRO A 58 -2.56 3.10 8.99
N PHE A 59 -2.20 1.94 8.43
CA PHE A 59 -2.99 0.71 8.49
C PHE A 59 -2.09 -0.49 8.79
N ASP A 60 -2.50 -1.36 9.71
CA ASP A 60 -1.77 -2.58 10.08
C ASP A 60 -2.26 -3.78 9.26
N VAL A 61 -1.36 -4.40 8.49
CA VAL A 61 -1.65 -5.62 7.70
C VAL A 61 -1.21 -6.92 8.39
N ASN A 62 -0.95 -6.89 9.70
CA ASN A 62 -0.63 -8.11 10.45
C ASN A 62 -1.74 -9.18 10.31
N ASN A 63 -1.35 -10.42 10.01
CA ASN A 63 -2.19 -11.56 9.68
C ASN A 63 -2.98 -11.48 8.36
N PHE A 64 -2.77 -10.47 7.50
CA PHE A 64 -3.26 -10.54 6.12
C PHE A 64 -2.60 -11.71 5.39
N ILE A 65 -3.31 -12.29 4.42
CA ILE A 65 -2.87 -13.48 3.70
C ILE A 65 -2.69 -13.14 2.22
N LEU A 66 -1.50 -13.39 1.70
CA LEU A 66 -1.24 -13.42 0.26
C LEU A 66 -1.34 -14.85 -0.25
N LYS A 67 -1.97 -15.06 -1.40
CA LYS A 67 -2.03 -16.35 -2.10
C LYS A 67 -1.55 -16.22 -3.53
N ASP A 68 -0.82 -17.21 -4.03
CA ASP A 68 -0.45 -17.34 -5.45
C ASP A 68 -1.58 -18.00 -6.27
N SER A 69 -1.37 -18.20 -7.58
CA SER A 69 -2.36 -18.86 -8.45
C SER A 69 -2.68 -20.30 -8.06
N ASP A 70 -1.75 -21.01 -7.40
CA ASP A 70 -1.89 -22.39 -6.96
C ASP A 70 -2.53 -22.52 -5.57
N ASN A 71 -2.86 -21.41 -4.92
CA ASN A 71 -3.39 -21.29 -3.55
C ASN A 71 -2.39 -21.68 -2.46
N HIS A 72 -1.08 -21.71 -2.73
CA HIS A 72 -0.12 -21.59 -1.64
C HIS A 72 -0.26 -20.21 -1.02
N GLN A 73 0.07 -20.09 0.26
CA GLN A 73 -0.17 -18.85 0.99
C GLN A 73 0.99 -18.46 1.91
N ILE A 74 1.16 -17.14 2.09
CA ILE A 74 1.99 -16.57 3.14
C ILE A 74 1.13 -15.62 3.99
N THR A 75 1.28 -15.74 5.30
CA THR A 75 0.73 -14.77 6.26
C THR A 75 1.72 -13.63 6.44
N ILE A 76 1.23 -12.40 6.44
CA ILE A 76 2.03 -11.20 6.70
C ILE A 76 2.21 -11.04 8.21
N ASP A 77 3.46 -11.10 8.65
CA ASP A 77 3.87 -10.87 10.04
C ASP A 77 5.28 -10.22 10.08
N VAL A 78 5.78 -9.97 11.30
CA VAL A 78 7.09 -9.33 11.56
C VAL A 78 8.32 -10.11 11.04
N THR A 79 8.16 -11.34 10.54
CA THR A 79 9.25 -12.11 9.89
C THR A 79 9.35 -11.86 8.38
N ARG A 80 8.34 -11.20 7.79
CA ARG A 80 8.28 -10.89 6.34
C ARG A 80 8.58 -9.42 6.02
N VAL A 81 8.84 -8.59 7.04
CA VAL A 81 9.01 -7.14 6.92
C VAL A 81 10.23 -6.68 7.73
N ASP A 82 10.84 -5.54 7.38
CA ASP A 82 12.08 -5.09 8.03
C ASP A 82 11.89 -4.39 9.39
N SER A 83 10.66 -4.04 9.79
CA SER A 83 10.43 -3.31 11.05
C SER A 83 9.05 -3.50 11.67
N SER A 84 7.97 -3.29 10.90
CA SER A 84 6.59 -3.45 11.37
C SER A 84 5.64 -3.76 10.21
N THR A 85 4.47 -4.30 10.53
CA THR A 85 3.37 -4.57 9.60
C THR A 85 2.48 -3.35 9.34
N ILE A 86 2.84 -2.17 9.86
CA ILE A 86 2.07 -0.93 9.69
C ILE A 86 2.52 -0.24 8.40
N ILE A 87 1.62 -0.16 7.43
CA ILE A 87 1.79 0.66 6.23
C ILE A 87 1.48 2.13 6.60
N PRO A 88 2.38 3.10 6.33
CA PRO A 88 2.10 4.51 6.58
C PRO A 88 0.90 5.05 5.78
N SER A 89 0.38 6.21 6.18
CA SER A 89 -0.51 7.03 5.34
C SER A 89 0.13 7.26 3.97
N THR A 90 -0.62 7.06 2.89
CA THR A 90 -0.14 7.28 1.50
C THR A 90 1.22 6.64 1.20
N GLY A 91 1.50 5.49 1.80
CA GLY A 91 2.84 4.89 1.85
C GLY A 91 2.86 3.39 1.56
N TRP A 92 4.05 2.79 1.70
CA TRP A 92 4.37 1.46 1.20
C TRP A 92 4.93 0.52 2.28
N LEU A 93 4.82 -0.78 2.05
CA LEU A 93 5.39 -1.84 2.88
C LEU A 93 5.84 -3.03 2.03
N ILE A 94 7.12 -3.39 2.14
CA ILE A 94 7.73 -4.52 1.44
C ILE A 94 7.46 -5.82 2.23
N ILE A 95 6.84 -6.80 1.57
CA ILE A 95 6.63 -8.16 2.05
C ILE A 95 7.64 -9.08 1.35
N LYS A 96 8.63 -9.57 2.10
CA LYS A 96 9.67 -10.47 1.61
C LYS A 96 9.17 -11.90 1.53
N ARG A 97 9.52 -12.63 0.46
CA ARG A 97 9.19 -14.05 0.35
C ARG A 97 10.01 -14.90 1.32
N SER A 98 11.24 -14.48 1.64
CA SER A 98 12.10 -15.06 2.69
C SER A 98 12.26 -16.58 2.60
N GLY A 99 12.59 -17.10 1.42
CA GLY A 99 12.91 -18.52 1.23
C GLY A 99 11.73 -19.49 1.35
N HIS A 100 10.50 -18.98 1.34
CA HIS A 100 9.28 -19.79 1.50
C HIS A 100 9.20 -20.94 0.49
N SER A 101 8.71 -22.10 0.92
CA SER A 101 8.94 -23.38 0.24
C SER A 101 7.88 -23.80 -0.78
N THR A 102 6.83 -23.00 -0.98
CA THR A 102 5.70 -23.32 -1.86
C THR A 102 5.19 -22.11 -2.63
N PHE A 103 4.77 -21.05 -1.93
CA PHE A 103 4.45 -19.76 -2.54
C PHE A 103 5.66 -19.20 -3.31
N SER A 104 5.46 -18.89 -4.58
CA SER A 104 6.41 -18.21 -5.47
C SER A 104 5.76 -17.00 -6.16
N LEU A 105 6.57 -16.18 -6.81
CA LEU A 105 6.16 -15.18 -7.79
C LEU A 105 6.63 -15.68 -9.15
N ASN A 106 5.79 -16.42 -9.87
CA ASN A 106 6.23 -17.21 -11.02
C ASN A 106 6.68 -16.33 -12.21
N ASN A 107 7.77 -16.73 -12.86
CA ASN A 107 8.48 -15.90 -13.85
C ASN A 107 7.79 -15.79 -15.22
N ASP A 108 6.83 -16.67 -15.54
CA ASP A 108 6.10 -16.65 -16.83
C ASP A 108 4.71 -16.01 -16.73
N LEU A 109 3.99 -16.22 -15.63
CA LEU A 109 2.62 -15.75 -15.35
C LEU A 109 2.30 -16.05 -13.88
N ASP A 110 1.69 -15.10 -13.17
CA ASP A 110 1.12 -15.36 -11.83
C ASP A 110 -0.14 -14.50 -11.56
N THR A 111 -0.84 -14.79 -10.47
CA THR A 111 -1.94 -13.99 -9.92
C THR A 111 -1.93 -14.06 -8.40
N ILE A 112 -1.43 -13.00 -7.77
CA ILE A 112 -1.35 -12.86 -6.32
C ILE A 112 -2.63 -12.22 -5.80
N SER A 113 -3.28 -12.84 -4.81
CA SER A 113 -4.51 -12.35 -4.18
C SER A 113 -4.28 -12.00 -2.71
N LEU A 114 -4.68 -10.79 -2.30
CA LEU A 114 -4.56 -10.28 -0.92
C LEU A 114 -5.90 -10.42 -0.18
N PHE A 115 -5.90 -11.17 0.92
CA PHE A 115 -7.06 -11.37 1.81
C PHE A 115 -6.81 -10.72 3.17
N ALA A 116 -7.85 -10.08 3.72
CA ALA A 116 -7.89 -9.73 5.13
C ALA A 116 -8.07 -11.00 6.00
N PRO A 117 -7.74 -10.97 7.31
CA PRO A 117 -7.94 -12.09 8.22
C PRO A 117 -9.40 -12.60 8.20
N GLU A 118 -9.58 -13.91 8.13
CA GLU A 118 -10.88 -14.60 8.05
C GLU A 118 -11.79 -14.21 6.86
N ALA A 119 -11.30 -13.46 5.86
CA ALA A 119 -12.07 -13.07 4.68
C ALA A 119 -12.19 -14.21 3.65
N SER A 120 -13.40 -14.46 3.15
CA SER A 120 -13.65 -15.41 2.05
C SER A 120 -13.29 -14.86 0.66
N GLU A 121 -13.37 -13.55 0.49
CA GLU A 121 -13.11 -12.82 -0.76
C GLU A 121 -11.78 -12.05 -0.64
N SER A 122 -11.07 -11.88 -1.76
CA SER A 122 -9.87 -11.04 -1.78
C SER A 122 -10.22 -9.55 -1.73
N THR A 123 -9.41 -8.81 -0.97
CA THR A 123 -9.44 -7.35 -0.89
C THR A 123 -8.79 -6.69 -2.11
N ASP A 124 -7.81 -7.38 -2.72
CA ASP A 124 -7.13 -6.95 -3.95
C ASP A 124 -6.52 -8.15 -4.69
N VAL A 125 -6.28 -7.99 -6.00
CA VAL A 125 -5.68 -9.02 -6.87
C VAL A 125 -4.67 -8.38 -7.81
N PHE A 126 -3.54 -9.05 -8.02
CA PHE A 126 -2.47 -8.62 -8.92
C PHE A 126 -2.04 -9.75 -9.84
N SER A 127 -2.32 -9.60 -11.14
CA SER A 127 -1.92 -10.54 -12.20
C SER A 127 -0.91 -9.86 -13.12
N TYR A 128 0.07 -10.62 -13.62
CA TYR A 128 1.04 -10.15 -14.61
C TYR A 128 1.44 -11.26 -15.58
N THR A 129 1.79 -10.90 -16.81
CA THR A 129 2.41 -11.82 -17.78
C THR A 129 3.90 -11.52 -17.92
N GLY A 130 4.72 -12.58 -17.92
CA GLY A 130 6.17 -12.54 -18.02
C GLY A 130 6.89 -11.82 -16.88
N SER A 131 8.18 -12.09 -16.79
CA SER A 131 9.15 -11.38 -15.95
C SER A 131 10.34 -10.94 -16.80
N SER A 132 11.29 -10.21 -16.21
CA SER A 132 12.61 -9.99 -16.79
C SER A 132 13.58 -9.81 -15.64
N GLU A 133 14.77 -10.41 -15.69
CA GLU A 133 15.77 -10.33 -14.61
C GLU A 133 16.05 -8.87 -14.23
N GLY A 134 15.98 -8.58 -12.93
CA GLY A 134 16.16 -7.24 -12.37
C GLY A 134 14.98 -6.28 -12.54
N LEU A 135 13.89 -6.64 -13.24
CA LEU A 135 12.75 -5.75 -13.50
C LEU A 135 11.46 -6.25 -12.87
N SER A 136 10.85 -5.38 -12.05
CA SER A 136 9.59 -5.65 -11.36
C SER A 136 8.37 -5.57 -12.30
N ARG A 137 7.19 -5.84 -11.73
CA ARG A 137 5.87 -5.54 -12.31
C ARG A 137 5.11 -4.66 -11.33
N GLY A 138 4.45 -3.59 -11.78
CA GLY A 138 3.73 -2.72 -10.87
C GLY A 138 2.71 -1.79 -11.50
N ARG A 139 1.84 -1.24 -10.64
CA ARG A 139 0.76 -0.30 -10.99
C ARG A 139 1.34 1.11 -11.16
N LEU A 140 1.14 1.69 -12.34
CA LEU A 140 1.68 3.00 -12.69
C LEU A 140 0.53 3.88 -13.21
N PRO A 141 0.03 4.87 -12.44
CA PRO A 141 0.47 5.29 -11.10
C PRO A 141 0.13 4.28 -9.98
N ASN A 142 0.71 4.46 -8.79
CA ASN A 142 0.51 3.55 -7.64
C ASN A 142 -0.99 3.29 -7.38
N GLY A 143 -1.32 2.04 -7.12
CA GLY A 143 -2.72 1.63 -6.85
C GLY A 143 -3.70 1.73 -8.03
N SER A 144 -3.25 2.01 -9.26
CA SER A 144 -4.09 1.98 -10.46
C SER A 144 -4.58 0.56 -10.81
N SER A 145 -5.43 0.45 -11.84
CA SER A 145 -5.52 -0.81 -12.60
C SER A 145 -4.14 -1.19 -13.15
N ILE A 146 -3.89 -2.49 -13.29
CA ILE A 146 -2.62 -2.99 -13.80
C ILE A 146 -2.58 -2.79 -15.32
N SER A 147 -1.54 -2.12 -15.80
CA SER A 147 -0.98 -2.35 -17.13
C SER A 147 0.27 -3.22 -16.96
N GLU A 148 0.61 -4.00 -17.99
CA GLU A 148 1.69 -5.01 -17.96
C GLU A 148 3.09 -4.35 -18.06
N ASN A 149 3.38 -3.45 -17.12
CA ASN A 149 4.61 -2.66 -17.10
C ASN A 149 5.75 -3.49 -16.51
N ASN A 150 6.84 -3.68 -17.26
CA ASN A 150 8.16 -3.69 -16.63
C ASN A 150 8.37 -2.33 -15.95
N LEU A 151 8.92 -2.31 -14.74
CA LEU A 151 9.37 -1.10 -14.03
C LEU A 151 10.83 -1.26 -13.62
N ASP A 152 11.52 -0.14 -13.38
CA ASP A 152 12.74 -0.17 -12.56
C ASP A 152 12.30 -0.40 -11.09
N PRO A 153 12.94 -1.29 -10.31
CA PRO A 153 12.42 -1.64 -9.00
C PRO A 153 12.40 -0.46 -8.00
N THR A 154 11.24 -0.21 -7.38
CA THR A 154 10.99 0.94 -6.49
C THR A 154 10.63 0.58 -5.03
N PRO A 155 11.23 -0.44 -4.40
CA PRO A 155 10.80 -0.95 -3.09
C PRO A 155 10.78 0.13 -1.99
N GLY A 156 9.59 0.44 -1.49
CA GLY A 156 9.33 1.46 -0.47
C GLY A 156 8.97 2.85 -1.02
N PHE A 157 8.77 3.00 -2.33
CA PHE A 157 8.60 4.28 -3.02
C PHE A 157 7.54 4.23 -4.13
N SER A 158 7.30 5.37 -4.78
CA SER A 158 6.39 5.43 -5.92
C SER A 158 6.99 4.77 -7.17
N ASN A 159 6.28 3.81 -7.74
CA ASN A 159 6.54 3.19 -9.04
C ASN A 159 6.93 4.20 -10.13
N GLN A 160 7.97 3.87 -10.91
CA GLN A 160 8.47 4.64 -12.05
C GLN A 160 8.62 3.74 -13.29
N PRO A 161 8.40 4.25 -14.53
CA PRO A 161 8.66 3.50 -15.74
C PRO A 161 10.17 3.24 -15.92
N VAL A 162 10.53 2.13 -16.57
CA VAL A 162 11.93 1.73 -16.84
C VAL A 162 12.74 2.88 -17.46
N THR A 163 13.82 3.28 -16.79
CA THR A 163 14.74 4.32 -17.25
C THR A 163 15.76 3.72 -18.22
N SER A 164 15.32 3.55 -19.46
CA SER A 164 16.19 3.08 -20.55
C SER A 164 17.49 3.88 -20.61
N PRO A 165 18.68 3.25 -20.51
CA PRO A 165 19.96 3.95 -20.61
C PRO A 165 20.12 4.45 -22.05
N SER A 166 19.76 5.73 -22.26
CA SER A 166 19.95 6.42 -23.54
C SER A 166 21.38 6.18 -24.04
N PRO A 167 21.57 5.64 -25.27
CA PRO A 167 22.89 5.29 -25.76
C PRO A 167 23.83 6.51 -25.77
N GLY A 168 24.68 6.59 -24.75
CA GLY A 168 25.63 7.68 -24.56
C GLY A 168 26.47 7.83 -25.83
N ALA A 169 26.45 9.03 -26.41
CA ALA A 169 26.90 9.25 -27.78
C ALA A 169 28.31 8.69 -28.00
N ASN A 170 28.38 7.60 -28.78
CA ASN A 170 29.61 6.92 -29.14
C ASN A 170 30.62 7.96 -29.65
N PRO A 171 31.80 8.13 -29.03
CA PRO A 171 32.77 9.14 -29.46
C PRO A 171 33.25 8.81 -30.87
N SER A 172 32.68 9.53 -31.85
CA SER A 172 32.97 9.35 -33.26
C SER A 172 34.48 9.41 -33.49
N PRO A 173 35.08 8.45 -34.23
CA PRO A 173 36.52 8.42 -34.44
C PRO A 173 36.97 9.69 -35.18
N SER A 174 37.68 10.56 -34.44
CA SER A 174 38.20 11.82 -34.96
C SER A 174 39.09 11.56 -36.19
N PRO A 175 38.95 12.34 -37.28
CA PRO A 175 39.61 12.04 -38.55
C PRO A 175 41.14 12.08 -38.44
N SER A 176 41.79 11.10 -39.07
CA SER A 176 43.24 10.95 -39.07
C SER A 176 43.93 12.15 -39.73
N ALA A 177 44.84 12.80 -38.99
CA ALA A 177 45.63 13.92 -39.48
C ALA A 177 47.00 13.43 -40.00
N SER A 178 47.24 13.60 -41.30
CA SER A 178 48.53 13.27 -41.94
C SER A 178 49.52 14.45 -41.86
N SER A 179 50.81 14.14 -41.89
CA SER A 179 51.93 15.01 -41.52
C SER A 179 52.07 16.33 -42.30
N GLY A 180 52.45 17.39 -41.57
CA GLY A 180 53.06 18.62 -42.09
C GLY A 180 54.12 19.13 -41.10
N SER A 181 55.27 19.62 -41.59
CA SER A 181 56.47 19.86 -40.77
C SER A 181 56.85 21.35 -40.61
N ASN A 182 57.27 21.77 -39.41
CA ASN A 182 58.70 21.99 -39.10
C ASN A 182 58.97 22.44 -37.64
N GLN A 183 60.26 22.39 -37.27
CA GLN A 183 60.95 22.86 -36.05
C GLN A 183 60.38 24.19 -35.46
N THR A 184 60.39 24.48 -34.14
CA THR A 184 61.27 24.08 -33.01
C THR A 184 60.50 24.32 -31.66
N ALA A 185 60.95 24.21 -30.38
CA ALA A 185 62.25 24.00 -29.72
C ALA A 185 62.12 23.42 -28.27
N ALA A 186 63.28 23.00 -27.72
CA ALA A 186 63.72 23.02 -26.31
C ALA A 186 62.82 22.58 -25.11
N SER A 187 63.28 21.49 -24.47
CA SER A 187 63.53 21.34 -23.01
C SER A 187 62.63 20.42 -22.14
N SER A 188 63.32 19.69 -21.25
CA SER A 188 62.86 19.10 -19.97
C SER A 188 61.76 18.03 -19.99
N SER A 189 62.20 16.76 -19.98
CA SER A 189 61.44 15.60 -19.50
C SER A 189 61.25 15.64 -17.97
N PRO A 190 60.17 15.03 -17.45
CA PRO A 190 60.33 14.07 -16.37
C PRO A 190 59.75 12.68 -16.69
N THR A 191 60.41 11.63 -16.19
CA THR A 191 60.03 10.21 -16.33
C THR A 191 58.73 9.90 -15.58
N PRO A 192 57.80 9.10 -16.15
CA PRO A 192 56.62 8.63 -15.42
C PRO A 192 57.00 7.64 -14.31
N VAL A 193 56.42 7.83 -13.12
CA VAL A 193 56.59 6.92 -11.97
C VAL A 193 55.62 5.73 -12.11
N PRO A 194 56.06 4.48 -11.88
CA PRO A 194 55.15 3.33 -11.89
C PRO A 194 54.14 3.41 -10.74
N ILE A 195 52.85 3.49 -11.07
CA ILE A 195 51.77 3.33 -10.09
C ILE A 195 51.69 1.85 -9.72
N GLN A 196 51.81 1.54 -8.43
CA GLN A 196 51.74 0.17 -7.93
C GLN A 196 50.29 -0.32 -7.93
N SER A 197 50.07 -1.56 -8.38
CA SER A 197 48.77 -2.22 -8.28
C SER A 197 48.47 -2.54 -6.81
N LEU A 198 47.35 -2.02 -6.29
CA LEU A 198 46.90 -2.34 -4.93
C LEU A 198 46.16 -3.68 -4.93
N SER A 199 46.70 -4.64 -4.17
CA SER A 199 46.06 -5.93 -3.92
C SER A 199 44.71 -5.76 -3.21
N PRO A 200 43.68 -6.56 -3.51
CA PRO A 200 42.39 -6.49 -2.83
C PRO A 200 42.51 -6.74 -1.32
N SER A 201 41.71 -6.02 -0.53
CA SER A 201 41.62 -6.17 0.92
C SER A 201 40.98 -7.51 1.30
N PRO A 202 41.40 -8.17 2.40
CA PRO A 202 40.72 -9.36 2.90
C PRO A 202 39.31 -9.03 3.39
N THR A 203 38.38 -9.97 3.17
CA THR A 203 36.97 -9.89 3.57
C THR A 203 36.81 -9.85 5.09
N PRO A 204 35.95 -8.98 5.66
CA PRO A 204 35.66 -8.97 7.09
C PRO A 204 34.89 -10.23 7.51
N GLN A 205 35.48 -11.03 8.40
CA GLN A 205 34.83 -12.22 8.96
C GLN A 205 33.73 -11.81 9.98
N PRO A 206 32.54 -12.42 9.95
CA PRO A 206 31.46 -12.06 10.87
C PRO A 206 31.83 -12.32 12.34
N SER A 207 31.53 -11.33 13.19
CA SER A 207 31.79 -11.40 14.63
C SER A 207 30.66 -12.10 15.38
N LYS A 208 31.01 -12.88 16.42
CA LYS A 208 30.01 -13.56 17.27
C LYS A 208 29.16 -12.53 18.04
N ILE A 209 27.86 -12.48 17.75
CA ILE A 209 26.90 -11.72 18.55
C ILE A 209 26.70 -12.44 19.89
N TYR A 210 27.05 -11.77 20.98
CA TYR A 210 26.74 -12.25 22.33
C TYR A 210 25.33 -11.81 22.72
N ARG A 211 24.49 -12.77 23.13
CA ARG A 211 23.11 -12.52 23.56
C ARG A 211 23.08 -11.78 24.89
N VAL A 212 22.82 -10.47 24.85
CA VAL A 212 22.52 -9.67 26.05
C VAL A 212 21.27 -10.24 26.73
N LYS A 213 21.34 -10.43 28.06
CA LYS A 213 20.17 -10.76 28.88
C LYS A 213 19.59 -9.49 29.48
N GLU A 214 18.25 -9.43 29.51
CA GLU A 214 17.41 -8.57 30.37
C GLU A 214 17.81 -7.09 30.47
N ILE A 215 17.12 -6.27 29.67
CA ILE A 215 16.98 -4.84 29.95
C ILE A 215 15.71 -4.67 30.79
N THR A 216 15.85 -4.25 32.04
CA THR A 216 14.71 -3.99 32.95
C THR A 216 13.90 -2.81 32.45
N LEU A 217 12.62 -3.03 32.13
CA LEU A 217 11.68 -1.96 31.77
C LEU A 217 11.34 -1.09 32.99
N LEU A 218 11.80 0.16 32.98
CA LEU A 218 11.33 1.18 33.92
C LEU A 218 9.97 1.71 33.44
N ASN A 219 8.92 1.31 34.15
CA ASN A 219 7.55 1.70 33.84
C ASN A 219 7.27 3.17 34.25
N LEU A 220 7.25 4.08 33.27
CA LEU A 220 6.92 5.49 33.46
C LEU A 220 5.48 5.78 32.99
N SER A 221 4.60 6.13 33.93
CA SER A 221 3.23 6.56 33.62
C SER A 221 3.22 7.95 32.96
N PRO A 222 2.40 8.17 31.91
CA PRO A 222 2.19 9.50 31.35
C PRO A 222 1.17 10.33 32.18
N GLU A 223 1.57 11.54 32.58
CA GLU A 223 0.66 12.56 33.14
C GLU A 223 -0.23 13.19 32.05
N PRO A 224 -1.51 13.53 32.34
CA PRO A 224 -2.41 14.12 31.36
C PRO A 224 -2.19 15.62 31.17
N VAL A 225 -1.61 16.02 30.03
CA VAL A 225 -1.45 17.44 29.67
C VAL A 225 -2.76 18.00 29.10
N LEU A 226 -3.38 18.96 29.78
CA LEU A 226 -4.50 19.73 29.22
C LEU A 226 -3.99 20.73 28.16
N GLY A 227 -4.37 20.51 26.90
CA GLY A 227 -4.21 21.47 25.81
C GLY A 227 -5.51 22.26 25.54
N THR A 228 -5.42 23.58 25.45
CA THR A 228 -6.58 24.46 25.18
C THR A 228 -6.93 24.54 23.70
N THR A 229 -8.22 24.46 23.38
CA THR A 229 -8.73 24.69 22.01
C THR A 229 -8.61 26.16 21.60
N SER A 230 -8.07 26.40 20.41
CA SER A 230 -8.25 27.63 19.63
C SER A 230 -8.75 27.25 18.25
N GLY A 231 -9.75 27.97 17.74
CA GLY A 231 -10.47 27.60 16.52
C GLY A 231 -9.96 28.32 15.28
N GLN A 232 -9.90 27.59 14.15
CA GLN A 232 -9.78 28.16 12.81
C GLN A 232 -10.82 27.48 11.92
N THR A 233 -11.66 28.26 11.24
CA THR A 233 -12.81 27.77 10.47
C THR A 233 -12.51 27.75 8.98
N ASP A 234 -12.33 26.56 8.40
CA ASP A 234 -12.21 26.38 6.95
C ASP A 234 -13.59 26.32 6.26
N PRO A 235 -13.79 26.95 5.09
CA PRO A 235 -15.12 27.25 4.56
C PRO A 235 -15.81 26.13 3.74
N ASP A 236 -15.20 24.95 3.57
CA ASP A 236 -15.70 23.93 2.62
C ASP A 236 -16.71 22.91 3.21
N PHE A 237 -17.06 23.04 4.50
CA PHE A 237 -17.92 22.07 5.21
C PHE A 237 -19.42 22.09 4.84
N SER A 238 -19.83 22.75 3.76
CA SER A 238 -21.25 23.02 3.45
C SER A 238 -21.99 21.89 2.70
N ALA A 239 -21.31 21.19 1.78
CA ALA A 239 -21.95 20.22 0.88
C ALA A 239 -22.61 19.04 1.62
N ASN A 240 -21.89 18.45 2.57
CA ASN A 240 -22.31 17.19 3.22
C ASN A 240 -23.48 17.35 4.19
N ARG A 241 -23.84 18.58 4.61
CA ARG A 241 -25.06 18.83 5.38
C ARG A 241 -26.32 18.91 4.52
N GLN A 242 -26.23 19.38 3.28
CA GLN A 242 -27.39 19.49 2.38
C GLN A 242 -28.06 18.13 2.16
N VAL A 243 -27.27 17.13 1.76
CA VAL A 243 -27.76 15.78 1.42
C VAL A 243 -28.41 15.09 2.62
N ALA A 244 -27.79 15.18 3.81
CA ALA A 244 -28.31 14.58 5.04
C ALA A 244 -29.65 15.22 5.48
N ILE A 245 -29.79 16.54 5.35
CA ILE A 245 -31.02 17.26 5.75
C ILE A 245 -32.19 16.92 4.80
N ILE A 246 -31.94 16.81 3.48
CA ILE A 246 -32.96 16.49 2.48
C ILE A 246 -33.60 15.11 2.72
N LEU A 247 -32.80 14.10 3.09
CA LEU A 247 -33.29 12.74 3.39
C LEU A 247 -34.19 12.70 4.65
N ILE A 248 -33.84 13.47 5.68
CA ILE A 248 -34.64 13.54 6.92
C ILE A 248 -35.98 14.25 6.66
N ALA A 249 -35.97 15.36 5.92
CA ALA A 249 -37.17 16.12 5.60
C ALA A 249 -38.18 15.33 4.76
N THR A 250 -37.70 14.59 3.75
CA THR A 250 -38.57 13.79 2.86
C THR A 250 -39.18 12.59 3.57
N GLY A 251 -38.40 11.85 4.38
CA GLY A 251 -38.91 10.72 5.16
C GLY A 251 -39.96 11.12 6.20
N ALA A 252 -39.74 12.20 6.95
CA ALA A 252 -40.68 12.71 7.95
C ALA A 252 -41.99 13.22 7.31
N GLY A 253 -41.90 13.92 6.17
CA GLY A 253 -43.08 14.43 5.45
C GLY A 253 -44.03 13.34 4.99
N LEU A 254 -43.51 12.21 4.50
CA LEU A 254 -44.32 11.08 4.05
C LEU A 254 -45.12 10.44 5.20
N LEU A 255 -44.49 10.30 6.38
CA LEU A 255 -45.11 9.71 7.57
C LEU A 255 -46.28 10.56 8.09
N LEU A 256 -46.13 11.89 8.05
CA LEU A 256 -47.19 12.85 8.43
C LEU A 256 -48.33 12.87 7.41
N ALA A 257 -48.03 12.73 6.11
CA ALA A 257 -49.07 12.65 5.08
C ALA A 257 -49.95 11.39 5.24
N VAL A 258 -49.33 10.22 5.45
CA VAL A 258 -50.06 8.94 5.63
C VAL A 258 -50.93 8.97 6.89
N THR A 259 -50.40 9.44 8.02
CA THR A 259 -51.19 9.55 9.26
C THR A 259 -52.35 10.54 9.13
N PHE A 260 -52.15 11.68 8.45
CA PHE A 260 -53.23 12.64 8.18
C PHE A 260 -54.36 12.05 7.30
N ILE A 261 -54.01 11.26 6.28
CA ILE A 261 -54.99 10.55 5.43
C ILE A 261 -55.80 9.54 6.24
N ILE A 262 -55.15 8.77 7.11
CA ILE A 262 -55.83 7.79 7.99
C ILE A 262 -56.79 8.51 8.95
N VAL A 263 -56.34 9.54 9.67
CA VAL A 263 -57.20 10.32 10.58
C VAL A 263 -58.38 10.97 9.84
N ARG A 264 -58.16 11.48 8.61
CA ARG A 264 -59.22 12.05 7.77
C ARG A 264 -60.23 11.00 7.27
N SER A 265 -59.81 9.75 7.07
CA SER A 265 -60.68 8.62 6.72
C SER A 265 -61.61 8.24 7.89
N TRP A 266 -61.09 8.22 9.12
CA TRP A 266 -61.88 7.90 10.32
C TRP A 266 -62.92 8.97 10.65
N ARG A 267 -62.70 10.22 10.25
CA ARG A 267 -63.64 11.35 10.43
C ARG A 267 -64.80 11.39 9.41
N LYS A 268 -64.97 10.35 8.59
CA LYS A 268 -66.02 10.21 7.56
C LYS A 268 -66.91 8.97 7.74
N LYS A 269 -66.94 8.40 8.94
CA LYS A 269 -67.87 7.36 9.39
C LYS A 269 -68.49 7.76 10.73
#